data_AF-G3GUS0-F1
#
_entry.id   AF-G3GUS0-F1
#
_cell.length_a   1.000
_cell.length_b   1.000
_cell.length_c   1.000
_cell.angle_alpha   90.00
_cell.angle_beta   90.00
_cell.angle_gamma   90.00
#
_symmetry.space_group_name_H-M   'P 1'
#
loop_
_entity.id
_entity.type
_entity.pdbx_description
1 polymer ?
#
loop_
_entity_poly.entity_id
_entity_poly.type
_entity_poly.pdbx_seq_one_letter_code
_entity_poly.pdbx_strand_id
1 'polypeptide(L)'
;MAPSPSESSETVLALVNCISPLKYFSDFRPYFTIHDSEFKEYTTRTQAPPSVILGVTNPFFAKTLQHWPHIIRIGDLKPAGEIPKQVKVKKLKNLKTLDSKPGVYTSYKPYLNRDEEIIKQLQKGVQQKRPSEAQSVILRRYFLELTQSFIIPLERYVASLMPLQKSISPWKSPPQLRQFLPEEFMKTLEKTGPQLTSGIKGDWIGLYRHFLKSPNFDGWFKTRRKEMTQKLEALHLEALCEEDLLLWIQKHTEVETVDLVLKLKNKLLQADRENLPVKPDTVAKLRTHIDAIILALPEDLQGILLKTGMT
;
A
#
# COMPACT_ATOMS: atom_id res chain seq x y z
N MET A 1 16.72 -14.31 -12.93
CA MET A 1 17.25 -14.92 -14.16
C MET A 1 16.47 -16.18 -14.45
N ALA A 2 15.83 -16.24 -15.61
CA ALA A 2 14.94 -17.32 -16.04
C ALA A 2 15.37 -17.93 -17.38
N PRO A 3 14.92 -19.15 -17.72
CA PRO A 3 15.17 -19.75 -19.04
C PRO A 3 14.46 -18.98 -20.17
N SER A 4 13.27 -18.45 -19.91
CA SER A 4 12.43 -17.77 -20.91
C SER A 4 11.87 -16.43 -20.42
N PRO A 5 11.49 -15.51 -21.34
CA PRO A 5 10.87 -14.24 -20.97
C PRO A 5 9.54 -14.39 -20.20
N SER A 6 8.78 -15.44 -20.52
CA SER A 6 7.52 -15.77 -19.84
C SER A 6 7.77 -16.16 -18.38
N GLU A 7 8.67 -17.13 -18.13
CA GLU A 7 9.00 -17.54 -16.76
C GLU A 7 9.63 -16.41 -15.94
N SER A 8 10.41 -15.55 -16.59
CA SER A 8 10.93 -14.33 -15.96
C SER A 8 9.79 -13.43 -15.48
N SER A 9 8.86 -13.13 -16.37
CA SER A 9 7.74 -12.24 -16.10
C SER A 9 6.81 -12.79 -15.03
N GLU A 10 6.43 -14.06 -15.14
CA GLU A 10 5.58 -14.74 -14.16
C GLU A 10 6.22 -14.79 -12.79
N THR A 11 7.53 -15.04 -12.71
CA THR A 11 8.23 -15.09 -11.42
C THR A 11 8.31 -13.73 -10.75
N VAL A 12 8.61 -12.67 -11.50
CA VAL A 12 8.64 -11.30 -10.97
C VAL A 12 7.27 -10.92 -10.44
N LEU A 13 6.21 -11.18 -11.21
CA LEU A 13 4.84 -10.90 -10.80
C LEU A 13 4.43 -11.75 -9.58
N ALA A 14 4.85 -13.01 -9.50
CA ALA A 14 4.60 -13.85 -8.33
C ALA A 14 5.26 -13.28 -7.07
N LEU A 15 6.53 -12.85 -7.16
CA LEU A 15 7.27 -12.25 -6.03
C LEU A 15 6.60 -10.97 -5.53
N VAL A 16 6.19 -10.10 -6.44
CA VAL A 16 5.46 -8.86 -6.11
C VAL A 16 4.13 -9.17 -5.43
N ASN A 17 3.44 -10.23 -5.86
CA ASN A 17 2.16 -10.66 -5.29
C ASN A 17 2.29 -11.44 -3.97
N CYS A 18 3.48 -11.90 -3.59
CA CYS A 18 3.71 -12.60 -2.31
C CYS A 18 3.47 -11.71 -1.07
N ILE A 19 3.35 -10.39 -1.25
CA ILE A 19 3.01 -9.48 -0.15
C ILE A 19 1.54 -9.02 -0.22
N SER A 20 0.68 -9.63 -1.03
CA SER A 20 -0.75 -9.30 -1.03
C SER A 20 -1.37 -9.54 0.37
N PRO A 21 -2.22 -8.64 0.89
CA PRO A 21 -2.90 -7.53 0.21
C PRO A 21 -2.14 -6.19 0.27
N LEU A 22 -0.92 -6.18 0.84
CA LEU A 22 -0.07 -5.01 0.80
C LEU A 22 0.38 -4.76 -0.65
N LYS A 23 0.03 -3.59 -1.18
CA LYS A 23 0.47 -3.18 -2.52
C LYS A 23 1.99 -2.96 -2.51
N TYR A 24 2.65 -3.44 -3.56
CA TYR A 24 4.07 -3.18 -3.80
C TYR A 24 4.26 -1.78 -4.40
N PHE A 25 5.13 -0.99 -3.80
CA PHE A 25 5.45 0.41 -4.17
C PHE A 25 6.93 0.61 -4.49
N SER A 26 7.64 -0.45 -4.88
CA SER A 26 8.97 -0.33 -5.49
C SER A 26 8.89 -0.68 -6.98
N ASP A 27 9.96 -0.38 -7.72
CA ASP A 27 9.96 -0.66 -9.16
C ASP A 27 10.11 -2.17 -9.42
N PHE A 28 9.56 -2.66 -10.52
CA PHE A 28 9.78 -4.01 -10.99
C PHE A 28 9.64 -4.07 -12.51
N ARG A 29 10.53 -4.81 -13.16
CA ARG A 29 10.51 -5.05 -14.61
C ARG A 29 10.34 -6.56 -14.82
N PRO A 30 9.14 -7.04 -15.19
CA PRO A 30 8.89 -8.47 -15.42
C PRO A 30 9.85 -9.09 -16.44
N TYR A 31 10.20 -8.30 -17.46
CA TYR A 31 11.22 -8.64 -18.43
C TYR A 31 12.02 -7.39 -18.79
N PHE A 32 13.34 -7.46 -18.59
CA PHE A 32 14.30 -6.39 -18.80
C PHE A 32 15.42 -6.87 -19.74
N THR A 33 15.81 -5.99 -20.65
CA THR A 33 16.72 -6.26 -21.76
C THR A 33 17.87 -5.26 -21.78
N ILE A 34 18.87 -5.53 -22.62
CA ILE A 34 20.00 -4.62 -22.82
C ILE A 34 19.63 -3.37 -23.65
N HIS A 35 18.45 -3.37 -24.26
CA HIS A 35 17.97 -2.30 -25.13
C HIS A 35 17.08 -1.29 -24.39
N ASP A 36 16.72 -1.56 -23.14
CA ASP A 36 15.98 -0.64 -22.30
C ASP A 36 16.82 0.61 -21.98
N SER A 37 16.18 1.79 -22.00
CA SER A 37 16.83 3.08 -21.76
C SER A 37 17.58 3.15 -20.43
N GLU A 38 17.03 2.50 -19.41
CA GLU A 38 17.52 2.46 -18.03
C GLU A 38 18.64 1.43 -17.82
N PHE A 39 19.04 0.68 -18.86
CA PHE A 39 20.08 -0.35 -18.76
C PHE A 39 21.39 0.20 -18.19
N LYS A 40 21.82 1.38 -18.62
CA LYS A 40 23.05 2.01 -18.09
C LYS A 40 22.91 2.38 -16.61
N GLU A 41 21.72 2.83 -16.19
CA GLU A 41 21.45 3.20 -14.81
C GLU A 41 21.48 1.96 -13.90
N TYR A 42 20.78 0.89 -14.26
CA TYR A 42 20.70 -0.31 -13.42
C TYR A 42 21.98 -1.15 -13.39
N THR A 43 22.85 -1.00 -14.39
CA THR A 43 24.12 -1.73 -14.45
C THR A 43 25.32 -0.97 -13.87
N THR A 44 25.12 0.28 -13.44
CA THR A 44 26.19 1.07 -12.82
C THR A 44 26.67 0.45 -11.51
N ARG A 45 27.97 0.56 -11.23
CA ARG A 45 28.60 0.11 -9.98
C ARG A 45 28.96 1.24 -9.03
N THR A 46 28.75 2.49 -9.46
CA THR A 46 29.14 3.68 -8.69
C THR A 46 28.11 4.03 -7.61
N GLN A 47 26.90 3.49 -7.70
CA GLN A 47 25.80 3.73 -6.78
C GLN A 47 25.28 2.43 -6.19
N ALA A 48 24.59 2.54 -5.06
CA ALA A 48 23.86 1.40 -4.51
C ALA A 48 22.79 0.96 -5.52
N PRO A 49 22.55 -0.36 -5.68
CA PRO A 49 21.48 -0.83 -6.55
C PRO A 49 20.13 -0.23 -6.14
N PRO A 50 19.29 0.18 -7.10
CA PRO A 50 17.97 0.71 -6.78
C PRO A 50 17.07 -0.38 -6.17
N SER A 51 16.03 0.06 -5.46
CA SER A 51 14.96 -0.83 -4.96
C SER A 51 14.10 -1.32 -6.13
N VAL A 52 14.60 -2.31 -6.87
CA VAL A 52 13.94 -2.85 -8.07
C VAL A 52 14.08 -4.37 -8.18
N ILE A 53 13.05 -5.02 -8.74
CA ILE A 53 13.11 -6.42 -9.16
C ILE A 53 13.26 -6.48 -10.69
N LEU A 54 14.36 -7.05 -11.18
CA LEU A 54 14.60 -7.23 -12.62
C LEU A 54 14.44 -8.70 -13.03
N GLY A 55 13.47 -8.96 -13.89
CA GLY A 55 13.35 -10.21 -14.63
C GLY A 55 14.24 -10.18 -15.87
N VAL A 56 15.11 -11.17 -16.03
CA VAL A 56 16.05 -11.26 -17.15
C VAL A 56 16.22 -12.72 -17.56
N THR A 57 16.58 -12.95 -18.82
CA THR A 57 16.90 -14.29 -19.35
C THR A 57 18.38 -14.43 -19.71
N ASN A 58 18.98 -13.37 -20.24
CA ASN A 58 20.32 -13.41 -20.82
C ASN A 58 21.41 -13.66 -19.75
N PRO A 59 22.26 -14.70 -19.90
CA PRO A 59 23.41 -14.96 -19.03
C PRO A 59 24.37 -13.78 -18.87
N PHE A 60 24.42 -12.86 -19.85
CA PHE A 60 25.15 -11.61 -19.75
C PHE A 60 24.84 -10.84 -18.44
N PHE A 61 23.58 -10.79 -18.02
CA PHE A 61 23.17 -10.13 -16.78
C PHE A 61 23.77 -10.79 -15.53
N ALA A 62 24.07 -12.09 -15.56
CA ALA A 62 24.71 -12.75 -14.43
C ALA A 62 26.11 -12.21 -14.15
N LYS A 63 26.84 -11.78 -15.19
CA LYS A 63 28.15 -11.15 -15.05
C LYS A 63 28.01 -9.66 -14.72
N THR A 64 27.12 -8.97 -15.42
CA THR A 64 26.95 -7.52 -15.28
C THR A 64 26.41 -7.14 -13.90
N LEU A 65 25.38 -7.86 -13.42
CA LEU A 65 24.70 -7.62 -12.15
C LEU A 65 25.19 -8.54 -11.02
N GLN A 66 26.35 -9.18 -11.15
CA GLN A 66 26.89 -10.09 -10.12
C GLN A 66 27.06 -9.45 -8.73
N HIS A 67 27.17 -8.12 -8.69
CA HIS A 67 27.38 -7.31 -7.49
C HIS A 67 26.06 -7.03 -6.74
N TRP A 68 24.91 -7.36 -7.34
CA TRP A 68 23.61 -7.15 -6.72
C TRP A 68 23.42 -8.06 -5.50
N PRO A 69 22.73 -7.59 -4.44
CA PRO A 69 22.64 -8.29 -3.17
C PRO A 69 21.80 -9.58 -3.24
N HIS A 70 20.92 -9.68 -4.24
CA HIS A 70 19.96 -10.77 -4.41
C HIS A 70 19.93 -11.24 -5.86
N ILE A 71 20.14 -12.53 -6.08
CA ILE A 71 20.08 -13.18 -7.39
C ILE A 71 19.24 -14.45 -7.26
N ILE A 72 18.14 -14.50 -8.01
CA ILE A 72 17.30 -15.71 -8.14
C ILE A 72 17.55 -16.31 -9.52
N ARG A 73 18.03 -17.55 -9.54
CA ARG A 73 18.17 -18.35 -10.76
C ARG A 73 17.06 -19.39 -10.80
N ILE A 74 16.17 -19.25 -11.76
CA ILE A 74 15.13 -20.23 -12.06
C ILE A 74 15.77 -21.27 -12.97
N GLY A 75 15.55 -22.55 -12.66
CA GLY A 75 16.01 -23.66 -13.50
C GLY A 75 14.91 -24.13 -14.42
N ASP A 76 15.29 -24.94 -15.41
CA ASP A 76 14.31 -25.60 -16.26
C ASP A 76 13.36 -26.44 -15.39
N LEU A 77 12.06 -26.27 -15.62
CA LEU A 77 11.02 -27.12 -15.08
C LEU A 77 11.26 -28.54 -15.60
N LYS A 78 11.87 -29.38 -14.77
CA LYS A 78 11.98 -30.80 -15.09
C LYS A 78 10.58 -31.41 -15.23
N PRO A 79 10.38 -32.35 -16.16
CA PRO A 79 9.09 -33.00 -16.34
C PRO A 79 8.56 -33.60 -15.04
N ALA A 80 7.23 -33.56 -14.89
CA ALA A 80 6.50 -33.94 -13.69
C ALA A 80 6.90 -35.33 -13.17
N GLY A 81 7.62 -35.38 -12.04
CA GLY A 81 7.99 -36.63 -11.37
C GLY A 81 9.37 -36.62 -10.72
N GLU A 82 10.29 -35.77 -11.16
CA GLU A 82 11.55 -35.57 -10.46
C GLU A 82 11.39 -34.55 -9.33
N ILE A 83 11.51 -35.00 -8.09
CA ILE A 83 11.55 -34.11 -6.91
C ILE A 83 12.75 -33.16 -7.10
N PRO A 84 12.55 -31.84 -7.20
CA PRO A 84 13.67 -30.92 -7.22
C PRO A 84 14.46 -31.13 -5.92
N LYS A 85 15.73 -31.53 -6.02
CA LYS A 85 16.64 -31.53 -4.86
C LYS A 85 16.53 -30.15 -4.21
N GLN A 86 16.26 -30.10 -2.90
CA GLN A 86 16.01 -28.87 -2.16
C GLN A 86 16.89 -27.72 -2.67
N VAL A 87 16.24 -26.69 -3.21
CA VAL A 87 16.90 -25.50 -3.70
C VAL A 87 17.44 -24.74 -2.48
N LYS A 88 18.73 -24.91 -2.19
CA LYS A 88 19.36 -24.30 -1.01
C LYS A 88 19.54 -22.79 -1.23
N VAL A 89 19.15 -22.00 -0.23
CA VAL A 89 19.57 -20.59 -0.11
C VAL A 89 21.07 -20.55 0.14
N LYS A 90 21.81 -19.86 -0.73
CA LYS A 90 23.29 -19.81 -0.68
C LYS A 90 23.77 -18.39 -0.41
N LYS A 91 24.89 -18.27 0.31
CA LYS A 91 25.60 -17.00 0.48
C LYS A 91 26.13 -16.53 -0.88
N LEU A 92 25.95 -15.25 -1.17
CA LEU A 92 26.34 -14.63 -2.44
C LEU A 92 27.84 -14.77 -2.77
N LYS A 93 28.71 -14.82 -1.74
CA LYS A 93 30.18 -14.93 -1.88
C LYS A 93 30.66 -16.15 -2.69
N ASN A 94 29.80 -17.15 -2.92
CA ASN A 94 30.14 -18.39 -3.62
C ASN A 94 29.57 -18.48 -5.05
N LEU A 95 29.03 -17.39 -5.60
CA LEU A 95 28.41 -17.40 -6.94
C LEU A 95 29.47 -17.33 -8.04
N LYS A 96 29.70 -18.45 -8.75
CA LYS A 96 30.44 -18.45 -10.03
C LYS A 96 29.47 -18.03 -11.14
N THR A 97 29.81 -16.98 -11.88
CA THR A 97 28.86 -16.20 -12.71
C THR A 97 28.18 -16.93 -13.85
N LEU A 98 28.76 -17.97 -14.44
CA LEU A 98 28.09 -18.74 -15.51
C LEU A 98 27.46 -20.04 -14.99
N ASP A 99 28.18 -20.86 -14.21
CA ASP A 99 27.77 -22.24 -13.88
C ASP A 99 26.87 -22.40 -12.65
N SER A 100 26.30 -21.31 -12.12
CA SER A 100 25.52 -21.42 -10.89
C SER A 100 24.18 -22.07 -11.12
N LYS A 101 23.99 -23.22 -10.45
CA LYS A 101 22.75 -24.00 -10.40
C LYS A 101 21.54 -23.15 -10.00
N PRO A 102 20.32 -23.56 -10.38
CA PRO A 102 19.09 -22.92 -9.91
C PRO A 102 19.07 -22.71 -8.40
N GLY A 103 18.58 -21.54 -7.98
CA GLY A 103 18.34 -21.21 -6.58
C GLY A 103 18.47 -19.73 -6.22
N VAL A 104 18.32 -19.49 -4.92
CA VAL A 104 18.33 -18.15 -4.32
C VAL A 104 19.72 -17.87 -3.73
N TYR A 105 20.37 -16.84 -4.26
CA TYR A 105 21.68 -16.36 -3.84
C TYR A 105 21.50 -14.99 -3.23
N THR A 106 21.77 -14.85 -1.94
CA THR A 106 21.47 -13.60 -1.23
C THR A 106 22.50 -13.30 -0.14
N SER A 107 22.78 -12.02 0.06
CA SER A 107 23.48 -11.50 1.24
C SER A 107 22.53 -11.18 2.40
N TYR A 108 21.22 -11.22 2.16
CA TYR A 108 20.19 -10.92 3.14
C TYR A 108 20.19 -11.89 4.31
N LYS A 109 20.06 -11.35 5.52
CA LYS A 109 19.80 -12.10 6.74
C LYS A 109 18.30 -11.99 7.06
N PRO A 110 17.54 -13.10 7.02
CA PRO A 110 16.14 -13.07 7.37
C PRO A 110 15.91 -12.61 8.81
N TYR A 111 14.91 -11.75 9.01
CA TYR A 111 14.40 -11.40 10.34
C TYR A 111 13.57 -12.55 10.95
N LEU A 112 12.77 -13.20 10.12
CA LEU A 112 11.86 -14.26 10.53
C LEU A 112 12.41 -15.65 10.18
N ASN A 113 12.06 -16.62 11.01
CA ASN A 113 12.38 -18.02 10.78
C ASN A 113 11.56 -18.58 9.62
N ARG A 114 12.10 -19.61 8.99
CA ARG A 114 11.36 -20.36 7.98
C ARG A 114 10.24 -21.14 8.65
N ASP A 115 9.11 -21.18 7.98
CA ASP A 115 8.01 -22.03 8.35
C ASP A 115 8.20 -23.40 7.69
N GLU A 116 8.60 -24.38 8.50
CA GLU A 116 8.84 -25.74 8.03
C GLU A 116 7.54 -26.49 7.71
N GLU A 117 6.40 -26.04 8.22
CA GLU A 117 5.10 -26.69 7.98
C GLU A 117 4.64 -26.47 6.55
N ILE A 118 4.62 -25.20 6.10
CA ILE A 118 4.26 -24.87 4.71
C ILE A 118 5.24 -25.50 3.72
N ILE A 119 6.54 -25.53 4.05
CA ILE A 119 7.55 -26.16 3.20
C ILE A 119 7.26 -27.66 3.04
N LYS A 120 6.97 -28.38 4.13
CA LYS A 120 6.60 -29.80 4.09
C LYS A 120 5.30 -30.02 3.34
N GLN A 121 4.29 -29.17 3.52
CA GLN A 121 3.00 -29.26 2.85
C GLN A 121 3.13 -29.11 1.32
N LEU A 122 3.96 -28.16 0.87
CA LEU A 122 4.24 -27.95 -0.55
C LEU A 122 5.06 -29.10 -1.13
N GLN A 123 6.11 -29.55 -0.43
CA GLN A 123 6.93 -30.71 -0.84
C GLN A 123 6.08 -31.98 -0.98
N LYS A 124 5.22 -32.26 -0.01
CA LYS A 124 4.28 -33.39 -0.07
C LYS A 124 3.33 -33.26 -1.26
N GLY A 125 2.84 -32.05 -1.55
CA GLY A 125 2.04 -31.79 -2.74
C GLY A 125 2.76 -32.10 -4.05
N VAL A 126 4.06 -31.77 -4.16
CA VAL A 126 4.87 -32.11 -5.34
C VAL A 126 5.04 -33.62 -5.46
N GLN A 127 5.35 -34.30 -4.36
CA GLN A 127 5.49 -35.77 -4.33
C GLN A 127 4.19 -36.48 -4.72
N GLN A 128 3.05 -35.93 -4.31
CA GLN A 128 1.72 -36.46 -4.63
C GLN A 128 1.18 -36.01 -5.99
N LYS A 129 1.99 -35.32 -6.82
CA LYS A 129 1.58 -34.78 -8.13
C LYS A 129 0.33 -33.89 -8.05
N ARG A 130 0.19 -33.12 -6.96
CA ARG A 130 -0.89 -32.14 -6.79
C ARG A 130 -0.83 -31.11 -7.94
N PRO A 131 -1.98 -30.75 -8.55
CA PRO A 131 -2.03 -29.70 -9.58
C PRO A 131 -1.38 -28.39 -9.13
N SER A 132 -0.74 -27.68 -10.07
CA SER A 132 -0.06 -26.41 -9.85
C SER A 132 -0.96 -25.34 -9.26
N GLU A 133 -2.24 -25.35 -9.65
CA GLU A 133 -3.26 -24.38 -9.23
C GLU A 133 -3.54 -24.56 -7.74
N ALA A 134 -3.69 -25.81 -7.29
CA ALA A 134 -3.92 -26.13 -5.89
C ALA A 134 -2.69 -25.80 -5.02
N GLN A 135 -1.48 -26.06 -5.52
CA GLN A 135 -0.24 -25.61 -4.85
C GLN A 135 -0.17 -24.08 -4.75
N SER A 136 -0.57 -23.39 -5.81
CA SER A 136 -0.58 -21.92 -5.87
C SER A 136 -1.58 -21.32 -4.90
N VAL A 137 -2.77 -21.91 -4.74
CA VAL A 137 -3.78 -21.46 -3.77
C VAL A 137 -3.26 -21.59 -2.33
N ILE A 138 -2.63 -22.72 -1.99
CA ILE A 138 -2.02 -22.93 -0.67
C ILE A 138 -0.96 -21.85 -0.38
N LEU A 139 -0.06 -21.61 -1.36
CA LEU A 139 1.00 -20.62 -1.22
C LEU A 139 0.46 -19.19 -1.09
N ARG A 140 -0.53 -18.83 -1.91
CA ARG A 140 -1.18 -17.50 -1.87
C ARG A 140 -1.88 -17.27 -0.54
N ARG A 141 -2.62 -18.28 -0.03
CA ARG A 141 -3.29 -18.19 1.26
C ARG A 141 -2.30 -18.00 2.40
N TYR A 142 -1.21 -18.76 2.40
CA TYR A 142 -0.14 -18.62 3.39
C TYR A 142 0.42 -17.20 3.44
N PHE A 143 0.80 -16.65 2.28
CA PHE A 143 1.35 -15.29 2.22
C PHE A 143 0.33 -14.20 2.51
N LEU A 144 -0.94 -14.42 2.15
CA LEU A 144 -2.05 -13.52 2.50
C LEU A 144 -2.18 -13.41 4.03
N GLU A 145 -2.31 -14.56 4.71
CA GLU A 145 -2.45 -14.61 6.17
C GLU A 145 -1.22 -14.00 6.86
N LEU A 146 -0.02 -14.34 6.39
CA LEU A 146 1.22 -13.79 6.93
C LEU A 146 1.32 -12.26 6.77
N THR A 147 0.96 -11.75 5.60
CA THR A 147 0.95 -10.30 5.33
C THR A 147 -0.09 -9.60 6.20
N GLN A 148 -1.28 -10.18 6.35
CA GLN A 148 -2.31 -9.64 7.25
C GLN A 148 -1.82 -9.58 8.70
N SER A 149 -1.23 -10.67 9.21
CA SER A 149 -0.61 -10.69 10.54
C SER A 149 0.43 -9.59 10.73
N PHE A 150 1.23 -9.31 9.69
CA PHE A 150 2.22 -8.24 9.70
C PHE A 150 1.59 -6.84 9.64
N ILE A 151 0.51 -6.64 8.88
CA ILE A 151 -0.08 -5.31 8.67
C ILE A 151 -1.09 -4.91 9.76
N ILE A 152 -1.79 -5.85 10.38
CA ILE A 152 -2.81 -5.57 11.41
C ILE A 152 -2.31 -4.62 12.53
N PRO A 153 -1.12 -4.82 13.13
CA PRO A 153 -0.64 -3.92 14.19
C PRO A 153 -0.40 -2.49 13.68
N LEU A 154 0.12 -2.35 12.46
CA LEU A 154 0.31 -1.05 11.80
C LEU A 154 -1.03 -0.36 11.55
N GLU A 155 -2.02 -1.07 11.02
CA GLU A 155 -3.36 -0.53 10.78
C GLU A 155 -4.02 -0.07 12.07
N ARG A 156 -3.92 -0.86 13.15
CA ARG A 156 -4.44 -0.48 14.47
C ARG A 156 -3.79 0.80 14.98
N TYR A 157 -2.46 0.91 14.89
CA TYR A 157 -1.76 2.12 15.33
C TYR A 157 -2.12 3.32 14.46
N VAL A 158 -2.15 3.18 13.14
CA VAL A 158 -2.55 4.25 12.21
C VAL A 158 -3.99 4.69 12.45
N ALA A 159 -4.92 3.77 12.66
CA ALA A 159 -6.30 4.08 13.02
C ALA A 159 -6.38 4.86 14.34
N SER A 160 -5.50 4.56 15.30
CA SER A 160 -5.42 5.32 16.54
C SER A 160 -4.99 6.77 16.33
N LEU A 161 -4.32 7.11 15.22
CA LEU A 161 -3.95 8.49 14.91
C LEU A 161 -5.15 9.38 14.54
N MET A 162 -6.31 8.78 14.26
CA MET A 162 -7.55 9.50 14.01
C MET A 162 -7.96 10.36 15.22
N PRO A 163 -8.37 11.61 15.00
CA PRO A 163 -8.99 12.42 16.04
C PRO A 163 -10.37 11.84 16.41
N LEU A 164 -10.81 12.12 17.64
CA LEU A 164 -12.11 11.65 18.12
C LEU A 164 -13.23 12.37 17.37
N GLN A 165 -14.32 11.67 17.07
CA GLN A 165 -15.45 12.27 16.35
C GLN A 165 -16.00 13.52 17.07
N LYS A 166 -16.00 13.52 18.40
CA LYS A 166 -16.42 14.67 19.23
C LYS A 166 -15.56 15.93 19.07
N SER A 167 -14.35 15.84 18.52
CA SER A 167 -13.52 17.02 18.22
C SER A 167 -13.80 17.62 16.85
N ILE A 168 -14.63 16.97 16.03
CA ILE A 168 -15.06 17.50 14.73
C ILE A 168 -16.18 18.51 15.02
N SER A 169 -15.94 19.78 14.68
CA SER A 169 -16.90 20.86 14.83
C SER A 169 -17.25 21.42 13.45
N PRO A 170 -18.53 21.68 13.15
CA PRO A 170 -18.98 22.23 11.87
C PRO A 170 -18.33 23.57 11.50
N TRP A 171 -18.07 24.38 12.52
CA TRP A 171 -17.64 25.77 12.40
C TRP A 171 -16.13 25.96 12.52
N LYS A 172 -15.37 24.87 12.69
CA LYS A 172 -13.89 24.89 12.76
C LYS A 172 -13.32 24.09 11.60
N SER A 173 -12.03 24.26 11.30
CA SER A 173 -11.39 23.38 10.32
C SER A 173 -11.40 21.92 10.80
N PRO A 174 -11.49 20.93 9.89
CA PRO A 174 -11.36 19.53 10.25
C PRO A 174 -10.08 19.30 11.07
N PRO A 175 -10.16 18.52 12.17
CA PRO A 175 -8.97 18.24 12.98
C PRO A 175 -7.92 17.51 12.15
N GLN A 176 -6.65 17.83 12.36
CA GLN A 176 -5.55 17.16 11.67
C GLN A 176 -5.28 15.79 12.26
N LEU A 177 -4.83 14.86 11.41
CA LEU A 177 -4.33 13.56 11.84
C LEU A 177 -3.10 13.72 12.72
N ARG A 178 -3.01 12.90 13.78
CA ARG A 178 -1.79 12.83 14.58
C ARG A 178 -0.63 12.28 13.75
N GLN A 179 0.58 12.71 14.08
CA GLN A 179 1.78 12.23 13.40
C GLN A 179 2.06 10.77 13.77
N PHE A 180 2.56 10.01 12.80
CA PHE A 180 3.02 8.65 13.05
C PHE A 180 4.39 8.70 13.73
N LEU A 181 4.50 8.13 14.93
CA LEU A 181 5.75 8.07 15.69
C LEU A 181 6.27 6.63 15.73
N PRO A 182 7.38 6.31 15.02
CA PRO A 182 7.92 4.95 14.96
C PRO A 182 8.17 4.33 16.33
N GLU A 183 8.74 5.09 17.28
CA GLU A 183 9.07 4.56 18.61
C GLU A 183 7.83 4.25 19.45
N GLU A 184 6.74 5.01 19.28
CA GLU A 184 5.47 4.69 19.94
C GLU A 184 4.85 3.44 19.33
N PHE A 185 4.85 3.33 18.00
CA PHE A 185 4.39 2.14 17.31
C PHE A 185 5.14 0.89 17.80
N MET A 186 6.47 0.95 17.90
CA MET A 186 7.28 -0.17 18.37
C MET A 186 6.90 -0.62 19.79
N LYS A 187 6.58 0.33 20.70
CA LYS A 187 6.10 -0.01 22.05
C LYS A 187 4.75 -0.74 22.05
N THR A 188 3.90 -0.52 21.05
CA THR A 188 2.62 -1.25 20.96
C THR A 188 2.81 -2.73 20.61
N LEU A 189 3.90 -3.09 19.90
CA LEU A 189 4.12 -4.45 19.39
C LEU A 189 4.25 -5.51 20.48
N GLU A 190 4.70 -5.14 21.69
CA GLU A 190 4.75 -6.07 22.83
C GLU A 190 3.36 -6.62 23.18
N LYS A 191 2.34 -5.76 23.09
CA LYS A 191 0.96 -6.09 23.48
C LYS A 191 0.10 -6.50 22.29
N THR A 192 0.33 -5.93 21.11
CA THR A 192 -0.56 -6.07 19.94
C THR A 192 0.16 -6.50 18.66
N GLY A 193 1.36 -7.10 18.78
CA GLY A 193 2.17 -7.48 17.64
C GLY A 193 1.70 -8.73 16.86
N PRO A 194 2.40 -9.07 15.75
CA PRO A 194 2.05 -10.17 14.86
C PRO A 194 1.99 -11.54 15.53
N GLN A 195 2.72 -11.73 16.63
CA GLN A 195 2.75 -12.97 17.41
C GLN A 195 1.37 -13.43 17.90
N LEU A 196 0.38 -12.52 17.94
CA LEU A 196 -1.00 -12.86 18.30
C LEU A 196 -1.77 -13.56 17.17
N THR A 197 -1.30 -13.44 15.92
CA THR A 197 -2.00 -13.94 14.73
C THR A 197 -1.12 -14.83 13.84
N SER A 198 0.18 -14.86 14.08
CA SER A 198 1.15 -15.69 13.36
C SER A 198 1.99 -16.51 14.34
N GLY A 199 2.15 -17.80 14.04
CA GLY A 199 3.06 -18.70 14.76
C GLY A 199 4.54 -18.54 14.38
N ILE A 200 4.86 -17.68 13.40
CA ILE A 200 6.23 -17.49 12.94
C ILE A 200 7.05 -16.74 13.99
N LYS A 201 8.20 -17.33 14.31
CA LYS A 201 9.17 -16.77 15.27
C LYS A 201 10.24 -15.97 14.54
N GLY A 202 10.85 -15.03 15.26
CA GLY A 202 11.98 -14.24 14.76
C GLY A 202 11.91 -12.80 15.23
N ASP A 203 12.73 -11.95 14.62
CA ASP A 203 12.86 -10.53 14.92
C ASP A 203 11.80 -9.69 14.17
N TRP A 204 10.55 -9.76 14.63
CA TRP A 204 9.47 -8.93 14.10
C TRP A 204 9.77 -7.43 14.22
N ILE A 205 10.41 -7.01 15.31
CA ILE A 205 10.75 -5.59 15.55
C ILE A 205 11.74 -5.11 14.50
N GLY A 206 12.79 -5.87 14.23
CA GLY A 206 13.76 -5.57 13.17
C GLY A 206 13.11 -5.51 11.78
N LEU A 207 12.17 -6.42 11.49
CA LEU A 207 11.41 -6.40 10.25
C LEU A 207 10.59 -5.11 10.11
N TYR A 208 9.87 -4.69 11.16
CA TYR A 208 9.16 -3.41 11.15
C TYR A 208 10.10 -2.22 10.98
N ARG A 209 11.22 -2.17 11.70
CA ARG A 209 12.20 -1.07 11.56
C ARG A 209 12.73 -0.95 10.15
N HIS A 210 12.92 -2.09 9.46
CA HIS A 210 13.31 -2.10 8.06
C HIS A 210 12.16 -1.66 7.15
N PHE A 211 10.95 -2.18 7.37
CA PHE A 211 9.76 -1.85 6.58
C PHE A 211 9.42 -0.36 6.63
N LEU A 212 9.48 0.28 7.80
CA LEU A 212 9.20 1.71 7.97
C LEU A 212 10.14 2.62 7.15
N LYS A 213 11.29 2.11 6.70
CA LYS A 213 12.24 2.82 5.83
C LYS A 213 12.08 2.50 4.34
N SER A 214 11.12 1.62 4.01
CA SER A 214 10.95 1.11 2.65
C SER A 214 9.94 1.95 1.84
N PRO A 215 10.04 1.95 0.50
CA PRO A 215 9.02 2.56 -0.36
C PRO A 215 7.62 1.95 -0.18
N ASN A 216 7.55 0.66 0.20
CA ASN A 216 6.29 -0.03 0.47
C ASN A 216 5.54 0.61 1.65
N PHE A 217 6.24 0.98 2.72
CA PHE A 217 5.62 1.70 3.83
C PHE A 217 5.19 3.11 3.41
N ASP A 218 6.03 3.85 2.69
CA ASP A 218 5.69 5.21 2.25
C ASP A 218 4.40 5.23 1.41
N GLY A 219 4.32 4.36 0.39
CA GLY A 219 3.13 4.25 -0.46
C GLY A 219 1.89 3.77 0.29
N TRP A 220 2.03 2.76 1.14
CA TRP A 220 0.93 2.29 2.00
C TRP A 220 0.45 3.40 2.95
N PHE A 221 1.35 4.08 3.64
CA PHE A 221 1.02 5.08 4.64
C PHE A 221 0.39 6.33 3.99
N LYS A 222 0.89 6.77 2.84
CA LYS A 222 0.25 7.84 2.03
C LYS A 222 -1.18 7.47 1.65
N THR A 223 -1.40 6.23 1.22
CA THR A 223 -2.73 5.74 0.85
C THR A 223 -3.67 5.76 2.05
N ARG A 224 -3.26 5.19 3.19
CA ARG A 224 -4.04 5.21 4.44
C ARG A 224 -4.29 6.62 4.97
N ARG A 225 -3.31 7.52 4.89
CA ARG A 225 -3.47 8.91 5.31
C ARG A 225 -4.48 9.65 4.43
N LYS A 226 -4.48 9.41 3.12
CA LYS A 226 -5.48 9.96 2.21
C LYS A 226 -6.89 9.48 2.59
N GLU A 227 -7.09 8.16 2.73
CA GLU A 227 -8.38 7.58 3.13
C GLU A 227 -8.91 8.16 4.44
N MET A 228 -8.03 8.27 5.45
CA MET A 228 -8.39 8.86 6.75
C MET A 228 -8.74 10.35 6.65
N THR A 229 -8.00 11.12 5.84
CA THR A 229 -8.26 12.54 5.63
C THR A 229 -9.61 12.75 4.94
N GLN A 230 -9.87 11.99 3.88
CA GLN A 230 -11.17 12.00 3.19
C GLN A 230 -12.31 11.60 4.13
N LYS A 231 -12.08 10.65 5.04
CA LYS A 231 -13.10 10.30 6.04
C LYS A 231 -13.36 11.43 7.03
N LEU A 232 -12.35 12.18 7.44
CA LEU A 232 -12.52 13.35 8.31
C LEU A 232 -13.26 14.48 7.61
N GLU A 233 -12.95 14.73 6.34
CA GLU A 233 -13.69 15.70 5.53
C GLU A 233 -15.16 15.31 5.35
N ALA A 234 -15.43 14.03 5.09
CA ALA A 234 -16.79 13.50 5.02
C ALA A 234 -17.55 13.70 6.34
N LEU A 235 -16.93 13.35 7.49
CA LEU A 235 -17.54 13.55 8.81
C LEU A 235 -17.76 15.02 9.14
N HIS A 236 -16.85 15.91 8.71
CA HIS A 236 -17.03 17.34 8.87
C HIS A 236 -18.20 17.86 8.02
N LEU A 237 -18.33 17.39 6.77
CA LEU A 237 -19.44 17.77 5.90
C LEU A 237 -20.79 17.30 6.47
N GLU A 238 -20.82 16.07 7.00
CA GLU A 238 -21.98 15.55 7.73
C GLU A 238 -22.33 16.41 8.94
N ALA A 239 -21.34 16.84 9.72
CA ALA A 239 -21.57 17.70 10.88
C ALA A 239 -22.15 19.07 10.46
N LEU A 240 -21.65 19.69 9.39
CA LEU A 240 -22.23 20.91 8.80
C LEU A 240 -23.68 20.73 8.35
N CYS A 241 -23.99 19.55 7.81
CA CYS A 241 -25.32 19.25 7.29
C CYS A 241 -26.38 19.08 8.39
N GLU A 242 -25.97 18.81 9.63
CA GLU A 242 -26.87 18.68 10.78
C GLU A 242 -27.08 19.99 11.55
N GLU A 243 -26.33 21.05 11.23
CA GLU A 243 -26.53 22.36 11.83
C GLU A 243 -27.72 23.10 11.20
N ASP A 244 -28.39 23.92 12.02
CA ASP A 244 -29.42 24.85 11.55
C ASP A 244 -28.77 26.11 10.97
N LEU A 245 -28.48 26.05 9.67
CA LEU A 245 -27.85 27.14 8.95
C LEU A 245 -28.76 28.37 8.83
N LEU A 246 -30.10 28.19 8.85
CA LEU A 246 -31.04 29.31 8.77
C LEU A 246 -31.08 30.11 10.08
N LEU A 247 -31.00 29.43 11.22
CA LEU A 247 -30.82 30.12 12.51
C LEU A 247 -29.46 30.81 12.60
N TRP A 248 -28.42 30.24 11.97
CA TRP A 248 -27.09 30.84 11.94
C TRP A 248 -27.08 32.17 11.19
N ILE A 249 -27.67 32.23 9.98
CA ILE A 249 -27.66 33.47 9.16
C ILE A 249 -28.39 34.63 9.82
N GLN A 250 -29.42 34.37 10.65
CA GLN A 250 -30.13 35.42 11.39
C GLN A 250 -29.24 36.18 12.39
N LYS A 251 -28.12 35.57 12.80
CA LYS A 251 -27.17 36.14 13.79
C LYS A 251 -25.92 36.72 13.14
N HIS A 252 -25.79 36.65 11.82
CA HIS A 252 -24.59 37.03 11.09
C HIS A 252 -24.93 38.03 9.98
N THR A 253 -23.91 38.73 9.51
CA THR A 253 -24.06 39.73 8.45
C THR A 253 -24.28 39.08 7.08
N GLU A 254 -24.78 39.86 6.12
CA GLU A 254 -24.93 39.42 4.73
C GLU A 254 -23.59 38.96 4.13
N VAL A 255 -22.50 39.68 4.42
CA VAL A 255 -21.16 39.33 3.95
C VAL A 255 -20.69 37.98 4.49
N GLU A 256 -20.90 37.72 5.79
CA GLU A 256 -20.59 36.43 6.41
C GLU A 256 -21.46 35.29 5.85
N THR A 257 -22.72 35.59 5.53
CA THR A 257 -23.64 34.64 4.91
C THR A 257 -23.23 34.29 3.48
N VAL A 258 -22.82 35.29 2.68
CA VAL A 258 -22.26 35.10 1.34
C VAL A 258 -20.99 34.25 1.40
N ASP A 259 -20.06 34.56 2.32
CA ASP A 259 -18.83 33.77 2.51
C ASP A 259 -19.13 32.31 2.92
N LEU A 260 -20.13 32.10 3.80
CA LEU A 260 -20.60 30.76 4.15
C LEU A 260 -21.10 30.01 2.92
N VAL A 261 -21.95 30.62 2.09
CA VAL A 261 -22.46 29.98 0.86
C VAL A 261 -21.32 29.59 -0.07
N LEU A 262 -20.34 30.48 -0.28
CA LEU A 262 -19.16 30.19 -1.12
C LEU A 262 -18.33 29.03 -0.56
N LYS A 263 -18.11 29.00 0.76
CA LYS A 263 -17.40 27.90 1.43
C LYS A 263 -18.15 26.56 1.31
N LEU A 264 -19.47 26.56 1.46
CA LEU A 264 -20.29 25.35 1.34
C LEU A 264 -20.32 24.82 -0.10
N LYS A 265 -20.46 25.71 -1.09
CA LYS A 265 -20.36 25.34 -2.52
C LYS A 265 -19.00 24.74 -2.85
N ASN A 266 -17.91 25.35 -2.39
CA ASN A 266 -16.56 24.81 -2.59
C ASN A 266 -16.41 23.42 -1.93
N LYS A 267 -16.90 23.25 -0.71
CA LYS A 267 -16.89 21.93 -0.03
C LYS A 267 -17.69 20.86 -0.79
N LEU A 268 -18.81 21.22 -1.41
CA LEU A 268 -19.57 20.29 -2.26
C LEU A 268 -18.80 19.91 -3.52
N LEU A 269 -18.13 20.86 -4.17
CA LEU A 269 -17.28 20.58 -5.34
C LEU A 269 -16.09 19.71 -4.97
N GLN A 270 -15.45 19.96 -3.83
CA GLN A 270 -14.37 19.12 -3.32
C GLN A 270 -14.88 17.70 -3.02
N ALA A 271 -16.06 17.58 -2.40
CA ALA A 271 -16.66 16.30 -2.08
C ALA A 271 -16.90 15.43 -3.33
N ASP A 272 -17.35 16.05 -4.42
CA ASP A 272 -17.57 15.40 -5.71
C ASP A 272 -16.24 15.03 -6.39
N ARG A 273 -15.29 15.98 -6.48
CA ARG A 273 -13.96 15.74 -7.08
C ARG A 273 -13.17 14.63 -6.40
N GLU A 274 -13.26 14.56 -5.08
CA GLU A 274 -12.53 13.58 -4.28
C GLU A 274 -13.29 12.28 -4.03
N ASN A 275 -14.55 12.18 -4.47
CA ASN A 275 -15.48 11.08 -4.17
C ASN A 275 -15.50 10.77 -2.67
N LEU A 276 -15.77 11.78 -1.84
CA LEU A 276 -15.75 11.62 -0.38
C LEU A 276 -16.78 10.58 0.10
N PRO A 277 -16.44 9.74 1.10
CA PRO A 277 -17.30 8.68 1.60
C PRO A 277 -18.35 9.21 2.60
N VAL A 278 -19.25 10.06 2.10
CA VAL A 278 -20.37 10.67 2.83
C VAL A 278 -21.62 9.78 2.81
N LYS A 279 -22.58 10.02 3.72
CA LYS A 279 -23.87 9.33 3.71
C LYS A 279 -24.69 9.68 2.44
N PRO A 280 -25.56 8.76 1.97
CA PRO A 280 -26.24 8.89 0.67
C PRO A 280 -27.07 10.15 0.44
N ASP A 281 -27.47 10.88 1.49
CA ASP A 281 -28.29 12.10 1.35
C ASP A 281 -27.58 13.39 1.77
N THR A 282 -26.36 13.32 2.32
CA THR A 282 -25.67 14.49 2.89
C THR A 282 -25.44 15.58 1.84
N VAL A 283 -25.05 15.20 0.63
CA VAL A 283 -24.83 16.15 -0.47
C VAL A 283 -26.13 16.81 -0.90
N ALA A 284 -27.21 16.03 -1.04
CA ALA A 284 -28.51 16.56 -1.44
C ALA A 284 -29.09 17.50 -0.37
N LYS A 285 -29.06 17.10 0.90
CA LYS A 285 -29.52 17.91 2.03
C LYS A 285 -28.74 19.22 2.15
N LEU A 286 -27.41 19.18 1.99
CA LEU A 286 -26.59 20.39 2.04
C LEU A 286 -26.87 21.32 0.84
N ARG A 287 -27.13 20.79 -0.36
CA ARG A 287 -27.58 21.60 -1.51
C ARG A 287 -28.89 22.33 -1.19
N THR A 288 -29.87 21.62 -0.64
CA THR A 288 -31.15 22.22 -0.22
C THR A 288 -30.93 23.32 0.84
N HIS A 289 -30.02 23.10 1.80
CA HIS A 289 -29.71 24.14 2.79
C HIS A 289 -29.05 25.37 2.14
N ILE A 290 -28.13 25.19 1.19
CA ILE A 290 -27.50 26.30 0.46
C ILE A 290 -28.56 27.09 -0.31
N ASP A 291 -29.47 26.41 -1.01
CA ASP A 291 -30.53 27.06 -1.77
C ASP A 291 -31.47 27.86 -0.85
N ALA A 292 -31.82 27.30 0.31
CA ALA A 292 -32.63 28.00 1.31
C ALA A 292 -31.94 29.25 1.87
N ILE A 293 -30.61 29.20 2.11
CA ILE A 293 -29.82 30.37 2.55
C ILE A 293 -29.79 31.43 1.45
N ILE A 294 -29.58 31.03 0.19
CA ILE A 294 -29.58 31.98 -0.94
C ILE A 294 -30.92 32.68 -1.03
N LEU A 295 -32.04 31.97 -0.95
CA LEU A 295 -33.39 32.57 -0.99
C LEU A 295 -33.68 33.53 0.17
N ALA A 296 -32.97 33.41 1.29
CA ALA A 296 -33.10 34.32 2.44
C ALA A 296 -32.27 35.61 2.30
N LEU A 297 -31.35 35.69 1.33
CA LEU A 297 -30.56 36.89 1.05
C LEU A 297 -31.33 37.90 0.18
N PRO A 298 -30.95 39.19 0.19
CA PRO A 298 -31.45 40.19 -0.75
C PRO A 298 -31.30 39.81 -2.24
N GLU A 299 -32.23 40.24 -3.10
CA GLU A 299 -32.29 39.85 -4.52
C GLU A 299 -31.02 40.17 -5.33
N ASP A 300 -30.35 41.29 -5.01
CA ASP A 300 -29.10 41.70 -5.63
C ASP A 300 -27.96 40.71 -5.37
N LEU A 301 -27.91 40.11 -4.17
CA LEU A 301 -26.92 39.09 -3.81
C LEU A 301 -27.29 37.69 -4.33
N GLN A 302 -28.59 37.37 -4.42
CA GLN A 302 -29.07 36.09 -4.99
C GLN A 302 -28.58 35.89 -6.42
N GLY A 303 -28.73 36.91 -7.27
CA GLY A 303 -28.35 36.85 -8.68
C GLY A 303 -26.85 36.62 -8.90
N ILE A 304 -26.01 37.08 -7.98
CA ILE A 304 -24.56 36.85 -8.01
C ILE A 304 -24.27 35.40 -7.62
N LEU A 305 -24.79 34.94 -6.48
CA LEU A 305 -24.50 33.62 -5.93
C LEU A 305 -25.01 32.45 -6.78
N LEU A 306 -26.13 32.64 -7.49
CA LEU A 306 -26.67 31.62 -8.40
C LEU A 306 -25.82 31.46 -9.67
N LYS A 307 -25.18 32.55 -10.15
CA LYS A 307 -24.32 32.52 -11.35
C LYS A 307 -22.97 31.85 -11.09
N THR A 308 -22.42 31.97 -9.88
CA THR A 308 -21.11 31.41 -9.51
C THR A 308 -21.07 29.89 -9.37
N GLY A 309 -22.17 29.18 -9.65
CA GLY A 309 -22.26 27.71 -9.55
C GLY A 309 -22.19 26.93 -10.88
N MET A 310 -22.02 27.62 -12.02
CA MET A 310 -22.03 27.00 -13.37
C MET A 310 -20.66 26.90 -14.06
N THR A 311 -19.56 27.08 -13.33
CA THR A 311 -18.17 26.94 -13.84
C THR A 311 -17.38 25.98 -12.99
#